data_AF-A0A3B9Z649-F1
#
_entry.id   AF-A0A3B9Z649-F1
#
_cell.length_a   1.000
_cell.length_b   1.000
_cell.length_c   1.000
_cell.angle_alpha   90.00
_cell.angle_beta   90.00
_cell.angle_gamma   90.00
#
_symmetry.space_group_name_H-M   'P 1'
#
loop_
_entity.id
_entity.type
_entity.pdbx_description
1 polymer ?
#
loop_
_entity_poly.entity_id
_entity_poly.type
_entity_poly.pdbx_seq_one_letter_code
_entity_poly.pdbx_strand_id
1 'polypeptide(L)'
;MKRYCKKCQKEFEFNIISIKDLDSLVCPECGSEIDKESRRPVDPRIEENEEKIGRMMFGILGFNYMFFLVFATIGVVSYFLEIYPILYFTTAVNLIVYLAHILGGSTRFKSGILFIPVGAALFYLFFGTIESACLGVQVVFIIRHIIRDVLYTSIIKIARWGGRN
;
A
#
# COMPACT_ATOMS: atom_id res chain seq x y z
N MET A 1 -17.95 17.74 20.10
CA MET A 1 -17.68 16.28 19.97
C MET A 1 -19.02 15.54 19.92
N LYS A 2 -19.22 14.62 18.97
CA LYS A 2 -20.48 13.86 18.85
C LYS A 2 -20.46 12.63 19.75
N ARG A 3 -21.54 12.41 20.51
CA ARG A 3 -21.70 11.26 21.41
C ARG A 3 -23.07 10.63 21.23
N TYR A 4 -23.11 9.30 21.30
CA TYR A 4 -24.33 8.53 21.07
C TYR A 4 -25.04 8.21 22.39
N CYS A 5 -26.29 8.62 22.52
CA CYS A 5 -27.12 8.21 23.65
C CYS A 5 -27.78 6.86 23.34
N LYS A 6 -27.45 5.81 24.10
CA LYS A 6 -28.04 4.47 23.92
C LYS A 6 -29.56 4.45 24.14
N LYS A 7 -30.09 5.37 24.97
CA LYS A 7 -31.52 5.45 25.30
C LYS A 7 -32.33 6.21 24.25
N CYS A 8 -31.80 7.32 23.73
CA CYS A 8 -32.46 8.10 22.65
C CYS A 8 -32.13 7.58 21.24
N GLN A 9 -31.14 6.69 21.11
CA GLN A 9 -30.59 6.23 19.84
C GLN A 9 -30.16 7.36 18.88
N LYS A 10 -29.78 8.50 19.42
CA LYS A 10 -29.39 9.71 18.69
C LYS A 10 -27.98 10.15 19.07
N GLU A 11 -27.32 10.83 18.13
CA GLU A 11 -26.07 11.54 18.40
C GLU A 11 -26.35 12.97 18.83
N PHE A 12 -25.66 13.41 19.88
CA PHE A 12 -25.68 14.78 20.37
C PHE A 12 -24.29 15.38 20.27
N GLU A 13 -24.23 16.65 19.91
CA GLU A 13 -22.99 17.40 19.87
C GLU A 13 -22.77 18.11 21.22
N PHE A 14 -21.72 17.70 21.92
CA PHE A 14 -21.31 18.31 23.18
C PHE A 14 -20.16 19.28 22.95
N ASN A 15 -20.32 20.50 23.44
CA ASN A 15 -19.25 21.49 23.55
C ASN A 15 -18.51 21.26 24.87
N ILE A 16 -17.39 20.55 24.78
CA ILE A 16 -16.56 20.18 25.92
C ILE A 16 -15.41 21.18 25.97
N ILE A 17 -15.36 22.00 27.03
CA ILE A 17 -14.35 23.05 27.19
C ILE A 17 -13.14 22.51 27.98
N SER A 18 -13.34 21.50 28.84
CA SER A 18 -12.26 20.87 29.61
C SER A 18 -12.38 19.34 29.70
N ILE A 19 -11.27 18.64 29.95
CA ILE A 19 -11.21 17.18 30.08
C ILE A 19 -12.07 16.68 31.26
N LYS A 20 -12.28 17.51 32.29
CA LYS A 20 -13.12 17.18 33.44
C LYS A 20 -14.60 17.09 33.07
N ASP A 21 -15.03 17.81 32.02
CA ASP A 21 -16.41 17.80 31.55
C ASP A 21 -16.76 16.54 30.74
N LEU A 22 -15.77 15.68 30.44
CA LEU A 22 -16.03 14.36 29.87
C LEU A 22 -16.64 13.38 30.88
N ASP A 23 -16.36 13.52 32.18
CA ASP A 23 -16.81 12.58 33.22
C ASP A 23 -18.31 12.63 33.50
N SER A 24 -18.98 13.71 33.08
CA SER A 24 -20.38 13.98 33.38
C SER A 24 -21.19 14.36 32.15
N LEU A 25 -21.02 13.63 31.05
CA LEU A 25 -21.81 13.84 29.84
C LEU A 25 -23.23 13.29 30.07
N VAL A 26 -24.21 14.18 30.08
CA VAL A 26 -25.63 13.83 30.28
C VAL A 26 -26.41 14.11 29.00
N CYS A 27 -27.27 13.18 28.61
CA CYS A 27 -28.14 13.35 27.45
C CYS A 27 -29.12 14.52 27.67
N PRO A 28 -29.16 15.53 26.77
CA PRO A 28 -30.05 16.69 26.93
C PRO A 28 -31.54 16.35 26.81
N GLU A 29 -31.90 15.23 26.17
CA GLU A 29 -33.31 14.83 25.99
C GLU A 29 -33.83 13.92 27.11
N CYS A 30 -33.02 12.98 27.60
CA CYS A 30 -33.50 11.93 28.52
C CYS A 30 -32.79 11.87 29.87
N GLY A 31 -31.84 12.78 30.12
CA GLY A 31 -31.12 12.89 31.39
C GLY A 31 -30.23 11.69 31.73
N SER A 32 -30.06 10.72 30.83
CA SER A 32 -29.19 9.57 31.07
C SER A 32 -27.72 9.95 30.92
N GLU A 33 -26.87 9.40 31.78
CA GLU A 33 -25.42 9.47 31.60
C GLU A 33 -25.01 8.81 30.29
N ILE A 34 -24.15 9.49 29.55
CA ILE A 34 -23.57 9.04 28.29
C ILE A 34 -22.12 8.67 28.55
N ASP A 35 -21.80 7.41 28.29
CA ASP A 35 -20.45 6.88 28.42
C ASP A 35 -19.45 7.70 27.57
N LYS A 36 -18.29 8.00 28.16
CA LYS A 36 -17.16 8.66 27.49
C LYS A 36 -16.66 7.94 26.25
N GLU A 37 -16.98 6.67 26.07
CA GLU A 37 -16.61 5.90 24.89
C GLU A 37 -17.82 5.60 23.98
N SER A 38 -18.99 6.16 24.29
CA SER A 38 -20.17 5.92 23.48
C SER A 38 -19.96 6.43 22.05
N ARG A 39 -19.99 5.48 21.11
CA ARG A 39 -20.04 5.71 19.68
C ARG A 39 -21.32 5.08 19.16
N ARG A 40 -21.85 5.66 18.09
CA ARG A 40 -22.95 5.05 17.37
C ARG A 40 -22.51 3.65 16.93
N PRO A 41 -23.31 2.60 17.13
CA PRO A 41 -23.01 1.30 16.56
C PRO A 41 -22.85 1.46 15.05
N VAL A 42 -21.67 1.08 14.54
CA VAL A 42 -21.38 1.08 13.11
C VAL A 42 -22.30 0.04 12.49
N ASP A 43 -22.95 0.37 11.36
CA ASP A 43 -23.78 -0.58 10.64
C ASP A 43 -22.87 -1.76 10.23
N PRO A 44 -23.20 -3.01 10.60
CA PRO A 44 -22.38 -4.18 10.26
C PRO A 44 -22.17 -4.32 8.75
N ARG A 45 -23.04 -3.75 7.91
CA ARG A 45 -22.85 -3.71 6.44
C ARG A 45 -21.74 -2.76 6.00
N ILE A 46 -21.48 -1.70 6.76
CA ILE A 46 -20.39 -0.75 6.49
C ILE A 46 -19.05 -1.39 6.88
N GLU A 47 -19.00 -2.05 8.04
CA GLU A 47 -17.81 -2.75 8.52
C GLU A 47 -17.42 -3.93 7.60
N GLU A 48 -18.39 -4.72 7.13
CA GLU A 48 -18.16 -5.80 6.15
C GLU A 48 -17.67 -5.26 4.80
N ASN A 49 -18.19 -4.10 4.36
CA ASN A 49 -17.75 -3.43 3.14
C ASN A 49 -16.33 -2.88 3.28
N GLU A 50 -15.97 -2.27 4.41
CA GLU A 50 -14.62 -1.78 4.67
C GLU A 50 -13.60 -2.93 4.72
N GLU A 51 -13.94 -4.08 5.32
CA GLU A 51 -13.10 -5.27 5.27
C GLU A 51 -12.98 -5.86 3.85
N LYS A 52 -14.06 -5.85 3.06
CA LYS A 52 -14.02 -6.30 1.65
C LYS A 52 -13.14 -5.38 0.80
N ILE A 53 -13.25 -4.07 1.00
CA ILE A 53 -12.38 -3.08 0.34
C ILE A 53 -10.93 -3.27 0.79
N GLY A 54 -10.69 -3.50 2.09
CA GLY A 54 -9.36 -3.79 2.63
C GLY A 54 -8.73 -5.05 2.04
N ARG A 55 -9.50 -6.15 1.93
CA ARG A 55 -9.07 -7.41 1.30
C ARG A 55 -8.82 -7.27 -0.20
N MET A 56 -9.69 -6.56 -0.91
CA MET A 56 -9.54 -6.30 -2.34
C MET A 56 -8.31 -5.42 -2.62
N MET A 57 -8.09 -4.38 -1.82
CA MET A 57 -6.88 -3.57 -1.86
C MET A 57 -5.64 -4.46 -1.61
N PHE A 58 -5.61 -5.27 -0.55
CA PHE A 58 -4.50 -6.19 -0.30
C PHE A 58 -4.26 -7.21 -1.44
N GLY A 59 -5.33 -7.73 -2.05
CA GLY A 59 -5.27 -8.64 -3.20
C GLY A 59 -4.66 -7.99 -4.44
N ILE A 60 -5.14 -6.80 -4.83
CA ILE A 60 -4.58 -6.00 -5.93
C ILE A 60 -3.11 -5.66 -5.65
N LEU A 61 -2.80 -5.40 -4.40
CA LEU A 61 -1.47 -5.05 -3.92
C LEU A 61 -0.48 -6.23 -3.92
N GLY A 62 -0.95 -7.47 -3.78
CA GLY A 62 -0.18 -8.69 -3.94
C GLY A 62 -0.07 -9.13 -5.41
N PHE A 63 -1.14 -8.96 -6.19
CA PHE A 63 -1.18 -9.31 -7.60
C PHE A 63 -0.24 -8.42 -8.43
N ASN A 64 -0.24 -7.11 -8.16
CA ASN A 64 0.72 -6.18 -8.76
C ASN A 64 2.17 -6.48 -8.36
N TYR A 65 2.41 -7.05 -7.17
CA TYR A 65 3.75 -7.41 -6.70
C TYR A 65 4.30 -8.63 -7.46
N MET A 66 3.52 -9.71 -7.57
CA MET A 66 3.97 -10.90 -8.30
C MET A 66 4.14 -10.63 -9.79
N PHE A 67 3.30 -9.75 -10.35
CA PHE A 67 3.36 -9.40 -11.77
C PHE A 67 4.74 -8.87 -12.19
N PHE A 68 5.24 -7.81 -11.55
CA PHE A 68 6.52 -7.21 -11.92
C PHE A 68 7.68 -8.17 -11.73
N LEU A 69 7.68 -8.94 -10.64
CA LEU A 69 8.74 -9.92 -10.37
C LEU A 69 8.79 -11.02 -11.43
N VAL A 70 7.64 -11.59 -11.79
CA VAL A 70 7.55 -12.67 -12.79
C VAL A 70 7.98 -12.15 -14.16
N PHE A 71 7.41 -11.03 -14.62
CA PHE A 71 7.75 -10.45 -15.92
C PHE A 71 9.21 -10.01 -15.99
N ALA A 72 9.76 -9.47 -14.90
CA ALA A 72 11.17 -9.10 -14.86
C ALA A 72 12.08 -10.32 -14.90
N THR A 73 11.73 -11.39 -14.19
CA THR A 73 12.49 -12.65 -14.23
C THR A 73 12.47 -13.26 -15.62
N ILE A 74 11.30 -13.29 -16.28
CA ILE A 74 11.20 -13.73 -17.68
C ILE A 74 12.07 -12.86 -18.59
N GLY A 75 12.07 -11.55 -18.41
CA GLY A 75 12.91 -10.62 -19.17
C GLY A 75 14.40 -10.91 -19.00
N VAL A 76 14.87 -11.10 -17.76
CA VAL A 76 16.27 -11.47 -17.48
C VAL A 76 16.65 -12.79 -18.13
N VAL A 77 15.82 -13.84 -17.98
CA VAL A 77 16.07 -15.14 -18.60
C VAL A 77 16.11 -15.02 -20.14
N SER A 78 15.20 -14.24 -20.72
CA SER A 78 15.16 -14.02 -22.16
C SER A 78 16.41 -13.32 -22.70
N TYR A 79 17.02 -12.42 -21.92
CA TYR A 79 18.31 -11.81 -22.27
C TYR A 79 19.42 -12.87 -22.35
N PHE A 80 19.53 -13.76 -21.36
CA PHE A 80 20.55 -14.81 -21.36
C PHE A 80 20.36 -15.88 -22.43
N LEU A 81 19.11 -16.09 -22.87
CA LEU A 81 18.78 -16.97 -24.00
C LEU A 81 18.85 -16.26 -25.35
N GLU A 82 19.25 -14.98 -25.39
CA GLU A 82 19.33 -14.14 -26.58
C GLU A 82 17.98 -13.99 -27.33
N ILE A 83 16.85 -14.17 -26.61
CA ILE A 83 15.49 -14.00 -27.14
C ILE A 83 15.02 -12.57 -26.90
N TYR A 84 15.65 -11.62 -27.60
CA TYR A 84 15.42 -10.19 -27.42
C TYR A 84 13.97 -9.70 -27.63
N PRO A 85 13.14 -10.28 -28.52
CA PRO A 85 11.73 -9.88 -28.63
C PRO A 85 10.96 -10.04 -27.32
N ILE A 86 11.23 -11.09 -26.54
CA ILE A 86 10.58 -11.32 -25.25
C ILE A 86 11.11 -10.32 -24.21
N LEU A 87 12.41 -10.02 -24.24
CA LEU A 87 13.01 -8.99 -23.38
C LEU A 87 12.34 -7.61 -23.62
N TYR A 88 12.18 -7.21 -24.89
CA TYR A 88 11.53 -5.95 -25.22
C TYR A 88 10.06 -5.92 -24.78
N PHE A 89 9.33 -7.00 -25.05
CA PHE A 89 7.93 -7.13 -24.63
C PHE A 89 7.77 -7.02 -23.12
N THR A 90 8.51 -7.82 -22.35
CA THR A 90 8.45 -7.80 -20.88
C THR A 90 8.88 -6.46 -20.31
N THR A 91 9.83 -5.77 -20.93
CA THR A 91 10.27 -4.42 -20.52
C THR A 91 9.18 -3.40 -20.76
N ALA A 92 8.56 -3.39 -21.93
CA ALA A 92 7.46 -2.49 -22.27
C ALA A 92 6.26 -2.70 -21.34
N VAL A 93 5.86 -3.95 -21.11
CA VAL A 93 4.75 -4.29 -20.21
C VAL A 93 5.01 -3.80 -18.79
N ASN A 94 6.21 -4.07 -18.25
CA ASN A 94 6.57 -3.60 -16.91
C ASN A 94 6.56 -2.07 -16.82
N LEU A 95 7.08 -1.36 -17.83
CA LEU A 95 7.06 0.11 -17.84
C LEU A 95 5.64 0.68 -17.96
N ILE A 96 4.79 0.13 -18.82
CA ILE A 96 3.39 0.58 -18.99
C ILE A 96 2.61 0.40 -17.70
N VAL A 97 2.67 -0.80 -17.11
CA VAL A 97 1.98 -1.08 -15.85
C VAL A 97 2.54 -0.19 -14.75
N TYR A 98 3.85 0.02 -14.71
CA TYR A 98 4.47 0.96 -13.76
C TYR A 98 3.95 2.39 -13.91
N LEU A 99 3.88 2.92 -15.14
CA LEU A 99 3.35 4.25 -15.42
C LEU A 99 1.87 4.36 -15.04
N ALA A 100 1.06 3.34 -15.34
CA ALA A 100 -0.34 3.29 -14.92
C ALA A 100 -0.49 3.36 -13.39
N HIS A 101 0.42 2.74 -12.64
CA HIS A 101 0.47 2.84 -11.18
C HIS A 101 0.81 4.25 -10.69
N ILE A 102 1.77 4.93 -11.33
CA ILE A 102 2.12 6.32 -10.97
C ILE A 102 0.92 7.25 -11.23
N LEU A 103 0.31 7.15 -12.41
CA LEU A 103 -0.82 8.00 -12.81
C LEU A 103 -2.08 7.71 -12.00
N GLY A 104 -2.29 6.45 -11.59
CA GLY A 104 -3.40 6.02 -10.73
C GLY A 104 -3.27 6.43 -9.26
N GLY A 105 -2.27 7.23 -8.88
CA GLY A 105 -2.10 7.73 -7.50
C GLY A 105 -1.57 6.69 -6.51
N SER A 106 -1.08 5.54 -6.99
CA SER A 106 -0.50 4.51 -6.13
C SER A 106 0.82 5.00 -5.53
N THR A 107 0.87 5.15 -4.21
CA THR A 107 2.08 5.60 -3.48
C THR A 107 3.20 4.56 -3.44
N ARG A 108 2.96 3.35 -3.95
CA ARG A 108 3.87 2.21 -3.75
C ARG A 108 5.15 2.26 -4.57
N PHE A 109 5.31 3.18 -5.52
CA PHE A 109 6.47 3.18 -6.43
C PHE A 109 6.86 4.60 -6.90
N LYS A 110 6.97 5.56 -5.98
CA LYS A 110 7.55 6.87 -6.33
C LYS A 110 9.07 6.80 -6.57
N SER A 111 9.76 5.89 -5.88
CA SER A 111 11.22 5.79 -5.94
C SER A 111 11.76 5.33 -7.29
N GLY A 112 11.03 4.48 -8.01
CA GLY A 112 11.54 3.96 -9.28
C GLY A 112 11.44 4.90 -10.47
N ILE A 113 10.87 6.11 -10.28
CA ILE A 113 11.01 7.21 -11.25
C ILE A 113 12.50 7.52 -11.44
N LEU A 114 13.30 7.38 -10.38
CA LEU A 114 14.73 7.63 -10.40
C LEU A 114 15.52 6.34 -10.68
N PHE A 115 15.16 5.22 -10.03
CA PHE A 115 15.94 3.99 -10.17
C PHE A 115 15.81 3.29 -11.53
N ILE A 116 14.66 3.36 -12.21
CA ILE A 116 14.49 2.70 -13.52
C ILE A 116 15.38 3.34 -14.60
N PRO A 117 15.37 4.68 -14.79
CA PRO A 117 16.29 5.32 -15.73
C PRO A 117 17.76 5.11 -15.37
N VAL A 118 18.10 5.14 -14.08
CA VAL A 118 19.47 4.90 -13.61
C VAL A 118 19.93 3.48 -13.93
N GLY A 119 19.09 2.46 -13.69
CA GLY A 119 19.43 1.08 -14.03
C GLY A 119 19.60 0.86 -15.53
N ALA A 120 18.71 1.44 -16.35
CA ALA A 120 18.82 1.39 -17.80
C ALA A 120 20.12 2.05 -18.30
N ALA A 121 20.43 3.25 -17.79
CA ALA A 121 21.62 4.00 -18.16
C ALA A 121 22.91 3.28 -17.75
N LEU A 122 22.97 2.74 -16.53
CA LEU A 122 24.14 1.99 -16.06
C LEU A 122 24.43 0.79 -16.96
N PHE A 123 23.44 -0.06 -17.22
CA PHE A 123 23.67 -1.24 -18.06
C PHE A 123 24.01 -0.87 -19.51
N TYR A 124 23.37 0.17 -20.06
CA TYR A 124 23.73 0.68 -21.38
C TYR A 124 25.19 1.16 -21.43
N LEU A 125 25.67 1.89 -20.42
CA LEU A 125 27.05 2.36 -20.36
C LEU A 125 28.07 1.23 -20.20
N PHE A 126 27.71 0.14 -19.51
CA PHE A 126 28.60 -1.00 -19.29
C PHE A 126 28.71 -1.93 -20.51
N PHE A 127 27.61 -2.17 -21.23
CA PHE A 127 27.56 -3.17 -22.30
C PHE A 127 27.33 -2.58 -23.70
N GLY A 128 26.94 -1.30 -23.80
CA GLY A 128 26.82 -0.56 -25.06
C GLY A 128 25.61 -0.91 -25.93
N THR A 129 24.70 -1.77 -25.46
CA THR A 129 23.58 -2.29 -26.27
C THR A 129 22.22 -1.90 -25.68
N ILE A 130 21.20 -1.78 -26.53
CA ILE A 130 19.83 -1.46 -26.08
C ILE A 130 19.26 -2.60 -25.25
N GLU A 131 19.60 -3.84 -25.61
CA GLU A 131 19.25 -5.06 -24.89
C GLU A 131 19.74 -5.00 -23.44
N SER A 132 20.98 -4.53 -23.23
CA SER A 132 21.52 -4.36 -21.88
C SER A 132 20.77 -3.28 -21.09
N ALA A 133 20.34 -2.19 -21.73
CA ALA A 133 19.51 -1.18 -21.08
C ALA A 133 18.18 -1.78 -20.59
N CYS A 134 17.54 -2.62 -21.42
CA CYS A 134 16.34 -3.36 -21.04
C CYS A 134 16.61 -4.34 -19.89
N LEU A 135 17.75 -5.05 -19.90
CA LEU A 135 18.17 -5.88 -18.78
C LEU A 135 18.28 -5.06 -17.48
N GLY A 136 18.90 -3.88 -17.53
CA GLY A 136 19.02 -2.97 -16.39
C GLY A 136 17.67 -2.58 -15.79
N VAL A 137 16.67 -2.31 -16.63
CA VAL A 137 15.28 -2.07 -16.18
C VAL A 137 14.73 -3.27 -15.42
N GLN A 138 14.89 -4.49 -15.94
CA GLN A 138 14.39 -5.70 -15.28
C GLN A 138 15.09 -5.97 -13.95
N VAL A 139 16.41 -5.77 -13.90
CA VAL A 139 17.20 -5.91 -12.67
C VAL A 139 16.72 -4.94 -11.59
N VAL A 140 16.44 -3.68 -11.95
CA VAL A 140 15.89 -2.70 -10.99
C VAL A 140 14.54 -3.15 -10.45
N PHE A 141 13.66 -3.68 -11.30
CA PHE A 141 12.40 -4.25 -10.82
C PHE A 141 12.68 -5.36 -9.79
N ILE A 142 13.55 -6.33 -10.07
CA ILE A 142 13.86 -7.44 -9.15
C ILE A 142 14.49 -6.95 -7.83
N ILE A 143 15.54 -6.14 -7.89
CA ILE A 143 16.25 -5.62 -6.71
C ILE A 143 15.28 -4.89 -5.78
N ARG A 144 14.37 -4.10 -6.35
CA ARG A 144 13.35 -3.39 -5.57
C ARG A 144 12.40 -4.34 -4.85
N HIS A 145 12.07 -5.50 -5.43
CA HIS A 145 11.30 -6.52 -4.72
C HIS A 145 12.08 -7.05 -3.51
N ILE A 146 13.36 -7.37 -3.69
CA ILE A 146 14.22 -7.87 -2.61
C ILE A 146 14.33 -6.83 -1.48
N ILE A 147 14.63 -5.57 -1.79
CA ILE A 147 14.73 -4.50 -0.80
C ILE A 147 13.42 -4.32 -0.05
N ARG A 148 12.29 -4.33 -0.76
CA ARG A 148 10.97 -4.21 -0.14
C ARG A 148 10.70 -5.38 0.80
N ASP A 149 10.95 -6.61 0.39
CA ASP A 149 10.69 -7.78 1.22
C ASP A 149 11.57 -7.82 2.46
N VAL A 150 12.84 -7.41 2.33
CA VAL A 150 13.75 -7.23 3.47
C VAL A 150 13.22 -6.15 4.42
N LEU A 151 12.76 -5.00 3.92
CA LEU A 151 12.18 -3.94 4.75
C LEU A 151 10.89 -4.39 5.45
N TYR A 152 9.94 -4.99 4.73
CA TYR A 152 8.69 -5.48 5.33
C TYR A 152 8.94 -6.58 6.36
N THR A 153 9.83 -7.51 6.09
CA THR A 153 10.23 -8.56 7.04
C THR A 153 10.85 -7.93 8.29
N SER A 154 11.68 -6.91 8.12
CA SER A 154 12.30 -6.18 9.24
C SER A 154 11.27 -5.43 10.07
N ILE A 155 10.32 -4.73 9.44
CA ILE A 155 9.21 -4.04 10.12
C ILE A 155 8.34 -5.04 10.91
N ILE A 156 8.00 -6.19 10.32
CA ILE A 156 7.21 -7.23 11.00
C ILE A 156 7.98 -7.80 12.20
N LYS A 157 9.29 -8.06 12.05
CA LYS A 157 10.13 -8.51 13.17
C LYS A 157 10.19 -7.48 14.29
N ILE A 158 10.38 -6.20 13.95
CA ILE A 158 10.40 -5.09 14.93
C ILE A 158 9.03 -4.95 15.61
N ALA A 159 7.92 -5.00 14.86
CA ALA A 159 6.57 -4.91 15.41
C ALA A 159 6.24 -6.09 16.35
N ARG A 160 6.68 -7.31 16.01
CA ARG A 160 6.55 -8.49 16.90
C ARG A 160 7.41 -8.39 18.16
N TRP A 161 8.54 -7.69 18.08
CA TRP A 161 9.39 -7.42 19.24
C TRP A 161 8.78 -6.33 20.13
N GLY A 162 8.24 -5.27 19.54
CA GLY A 162 7.59 -4.17 20.24
C GLY A 162 6.24 -4.54 20.88
N GLY A 163 5.50 -5.50 20.31
CA GLY A 163 4.25 -6.02 20.89
C GLY A 163 4.44 -7.15 21.91
N ARG A 164 5.68 -7.51 22.26
CA ARG A 164 6.03 -8.48 23.30
C ARG A 164 6.48 -7.83 24.62
N ASN A 165 6.52 -6.49 24.68
CA ASN A 165 6.68 -5.68 25.88
C ASN A 165 5.38 -4.95 26.19
#